data_AF-A0A150S236-F1
#
_entry.id   AF-A0A150S236-F1
#
_cell.length_a   1.000
_cell.length_b   1.000
_cell.length_c   1.000
_cell.angle_alpha   90.00
_cell.angle_beta   90.00
_cell.angle_gamma   90.00
#
_symmetry.space_group_name_H-M   'P 1'
#
loop_
_entity.id
_entity.type
_entity.pdbx_description
1 polymer ?
#
loop_
_entity_poly.entity_id
_entity_poly.type
_entity_poly.pdbx_seq_one_letter_code
_entity_poly.pdbx_strand_id
1 'polypeptide(L)'
;MGKAAFLARRLTASGCIVAGTRLASHREALKSKKIKLAPKVDAAVQGVIARTEAVEALGSTDATMTEIDRGADRCISAFGAQLDGIERAFDHDDILPLSKEETARRADAALVRSEVLSSGTGFVKLVYSQQWVRMSAMVKALDGKEVKAAVERLGLAAEVDRLGRWTALYGQKLGVTEAKSADPAIKAVEAWHEAYGTLMVQVHAEYDDDRDETHALLRDRLLSPYEDAAEEERRAERARAASAKKKNEPVVPI
;
A
#
# COMPACT_ATOMS: atom_id res chain seq x y z
N MET A 1 24.87 -11.58 -22.39
CA MET A 1 23.40 -11.42 -22.51
C MET A 1 23.14 -10.07 -23.13
N GLY A 2 22.31 -9.99 -24.17
CA GLY A 2 22.17 -8.77 -24.97
C GLY A 2 21.43 -7.65 -24.23
N LYS A 3 21.82 -6.39 -24.51
CA LYS A 3 21.30 -5.12 -23.95
C LYS A 3 19.75 -5.00 -23.96
N ALA A 4 19.04 -5.82 -24.74
CA ALA A 4 17.57 -5.87 -24.84
C ALA A 4 16.87 -6.85 -23.86
N ALA A 5 17.60 -7.74 -23.18
CA ALA A 5 17.01 -8.72 -22.25
C ALA A 5 16.66 -8.11 -20.87
N PHE A 6 17.25 -6.96 -20.54
CA PHE A 6 17.16 -6.32 -19.22
C PHE A 6 15.77 -5.76 -18.90
N LEU A 7 15.06 -5.20 -19.90
CA LEU A 7 13.70 -4.65 -19.74
C LEU A 7 12.58 -5.64 -20.09
N ALA A 8 12.92 -6.90 -20.44
CA ALA A 8 11.92 -7.89 -20.83
C ALA A 8 10.98 -8.27 -19.68
N ARG A 9 11.32 -7.92 -18.43
CA ARG A 9 10.53 -8.26 -17.25
C ARG A 9 10.38 -7.05 -16.33
N ARG A 10 9.15 -6.55 -16.24
CA ARG A 10 8.77 -5.48 -15.32
C ARG A 10 8.83 -5.98 -13.87
N LEU A 11 9.39 -5.16 -12.99
CA LEU A 11 9.40 -5.38 -11.53
C LEU A 11 8.00 -5.16 -10.95
N THR A 12 7.70 -5.80 -9.82
CA THR A 12 6.51 -5.43 -9.04
C THR A 12 6.73 -4.07 -8.37
N ALA A 13 5.69 -3.47 -7.77
CA ALA A 13 5.88 -2.21 -7.06
C ALA A 13 6.88 -2.35 -5.89
N SER A 14 6.86 -3.50 -5.19
CA SER A 14 7.86 -3.80 -4.16
C SER A 14 9.28 -3.89 -4.76
N GLY A 15 9.44 -4.48 -5.95
CA GLY A 15 10.72 -4.50 -6.66
C GLY A 15 11.21 -3.11 -7.06
N CYS A 16 10.31 -2.25 -7.54
CA CYS A 16 10.60 -0.85 -7.87
C CYS A 16 11.10 -0.06 -6.64
N ILE A 17 10.45 -0.25 -5.48
CA ILE A 17 10.85 0.37 -4.22
C ILE A 17 12.27 -0.05 -3.85
N VAL A 18 12.53 -1.36 -3.78
CA VAL A 18 13.86 -1.90 -3.42
C VAL A 18 14.95 -1.37 -4.35
N ALA A 19 14.72 -1.42 -5.66
CA ALA A 19 15.69 -0.94 -6.66
C ALA A 19 15.94 0.57 -6.52
N GLY A 20 14.88 1.37 -6.32
CA GLY A 20 14.97 2.81 -6.14
C GLY A 20 15.70 3.23 -4.87
N THR A 21 15.42 2.58 -3.72
CA THR A 21 16.12 2.86 -2.46
C THR A 21 17.60 2.49 -2.53
N ARG A 22 17.94 1.38 -3.20
CA ARG A 22 19.34 0.98 -3.46
C ARG A 22 20.05 2.00 -4.34
N LEU A 23 19.39 2.47 -5.41
CA LEU A 23 19.92 3.52 -6.28
C LEU A 23 20.17 4.83 -5.51
N ALA A 24 19.24 5.25 -4.65
CA ALA A 24 19.41 6.43 -3.79
C ALA A 24 20.62 6.28 -2.86
N SER A 25 20.77 5.11 -2.23
CA SER A 25 21.92 4.79 -1.39
C SER A 25 23.24 4.83 -2.17
N HIS A 26 23.24 4.31 -3.39
CA HIS A 26 24.40 4.38 -4.29
C HIS A 26 24.72 5.82 -4.68
N ARG A 27 23.72 6.65 -4.95
CA ARG A 27 23.92 8.07 -5.28
C ARG A 27 24.56 8.84 -4.12
N GLU A 28 24.11 8.62 -2.90
CA GLU A 28 24.68 9.25 -1.70
C GLU A 28 26.12 8.77 -1.44
N ALA A 29 26.40 7.48 -1.65
CA ALA A 29 27.77 6.96 -1.58
C ALA A 29 28.71 7.58 -2.63
N LEU A 30 28.20 7.94 -3.83
CA LEU A 30 28.99 8.67 -4.83
C LEU A 30 29.21 10.13 -4.42
N LYS A 31 28.20 10.80 -3.83
CA LYS A 31 28.36 12.17 -3.29
C LYS A 31 29.40 12.23 -2.18
N SER A 32 29.37 11.29 -1.24
CA SER A 32 30.33 11.26 -0.12
C SER A 32 31.77 11.05 -0.59
N LYS A 33 31.96 10.30 -1.68
CA LYS A 33 33.25 10.12 -2.36
C LYS A 33 33.63 11.27 -3.29
N LYS A 34 32.83 12.35 -3.35
CA LYS A 34 33.01 13.51 -4.26
C LYS A 34 33.03 13.15 -5.75
N ILE A 35 32.44 12.01 -6.12
CA ILE A 35 32.30 11.59 -7.51
C ILE A 35 31.12 12.33 -8.12
N LYS A 36 31.38 13.12 -9.16
CA LYS A 36 30.35 13.87 -9.89
C LYS A 36 29.85 13.04 -11.06
N LEU A 37 28.54 12.87 -11.13
CA LEU A 37 27.87 12.29 -12.30
C LEU A 37 27.71 13.36 -13.38
N ALA A 38 27.68 12.94 -14.64
CA ALA A 38 27.27 13.82 -15.73
C ALA A 38 25.86 14.38 -15.47
N PRO A 39 25.58 15.65 -15.82
CA PRO A 39 24.31 16.30 -15.48
C PRO A 39 23.06 15.54 -15.94
N LYS A 40 23.09 14.92 -17.12
CA LYS A 40 21.98 14.12 -17.66
C LYS A 40 21.74 12.83 -16.87
N VAL A 41 22.82 12.18 -16.45
CA VAL A 41 22.74 10.97 -15.60
C VAL A 41 22.23 11.34 -14.22
N ASP A 42 22.74 12.42 -13.63
CA ASP A 42 22.28 12.89 -12.31
C ASP A 42 20.78 13.23 -12.32
N ALA A 43 20.32 13.96 -13.34
CA ALA A 43 18.90 14.26 -13.53
C ALA A 43 18.05 12.98 -13.68
N ALA A 44 18.53 11.99 -14.43
CA ALA A 44 17.83 10.72 -14.57
C ALA A 44 17.78 9.91 -13.26
N VAL A 45 18.86 9.92 -12.46
CA VAL A 45 18.87 9.31 -11.12
C VAL A 45 17.84 9.98 -10.22
N GLN A 46 17.80 11.32 -10.18
CA GLN A 46 16.79 12.05 -9.41
C GLN A 46 15.37 11.75 -9.89
N GLY A 47 15.18 11.59 -11.21
CA GLY A 47 13.91 11.15 -11.78
C GLY A 47 13.46 9.80 -11.25
N VAL A 48 14.34 8.80 -11.20
CA VAL A 48 14.02 7.47 -10.63
C VAL A 48 13.70 7.56 -9.13
N ILE A 49 14.48 8.33 -8.36
CA ILE A 49 14.26 8.51 -6.91
C ILE A 49 12.87 9.11 -6.66
N ALA A 50 12.53 10.21 -7.36
CA ALA A 50 11.22 10.85 -7.22
C ALA A 50 10.06 9.92 -7.60
N ARG A 51 10.24 9.07 -8.61
CA ARG A 51 9.22 8.05 -8.96
C ARG A 51 9.16 6.91 -7.96
N THR A 52 10.26 6.60 -7.27
CA THR A 52 10.29 5.60 -6.20
C THR A 52 9.46 6.08 -5.02
N GLU A 53 9.65 7.33 -4.58
CA GLU A 53 8.84 7.97 -3.53
C GLU A 53 7.35 7.98 -3.90
N ALA A 54 7.02 8.24 -5.18
CA ALA A 54 5.64 8.18 -5.66
C ALA A 54 5.04 6.77 -5.60
N VAL A 55 5.84 5.71 -5.81
CA VAL A 55 5.39 4.32 -5.66
C VAL A 55 5.27 3.94 -4.18
N GLU A 56 6.20 4.36 -3.32
CA GLU A 56 6.14 4.15 -1.87
C GLU A 56 4.90 4.81 -1.24
N ALA A 57 4.55 6.02 -1.70
CA ALA A 57 3.38 6.76 -1.23
C ALA A 57 2.04 6.04 -1.48
N LEU A 58 2.00 5.08 -2.41
CA LEU A 58 0.81 4.27 -2.69
C LEU A 58 0.59 3.13 -1.70
N GLY A 59 1.58 2.80 -0.87
CA GLY A 59 1.53 1.69 0.08
C GLY A 59 1.62 0.30 -0.59
N SER A 60 1.32 -0.76 0.18
CA SER A 60 1.48 -2.14 -0.28
C SER A 60 0.45 -2.54 -1.36
N THR A 61 0.81 -2.37 -2.62
CA THR A 61 0.06 -2.85 -3.80
C THR A 61 0.04 -4.38 -3.91
N ASP A 62 0.97 -5.06 -3.22
CA ASP A 62 1.09 -6.52 -3.18
C ASP A 62 0.29 -7.17 -2.03
N ALA A 63 -0.47 -6.39 -1.24
CA ALA A 63 -1.23 -6.93 -0.12
C ALA A 63 -2.23 -7.99 -0.62
N THR A 64 -2.16 -9.17 -0.01
CA THR A 64 -3.11 -10.26 -0.27
C THR A 64 -4.50 -9.86 0.19
N MET A 65 -5.53 -10.48 -0.39
CA MET A 65 -6.92 -10.26 0.07
C MET A 65 -7.05 -10.53 1.57
N THR A 66 -6.37 -11.56 2.09
CA THR A 66 -6.36 -11.89 3.53
C THR A 66 -5.73 -10.80 4.40
N GLU A 67 -4.69 -10.10 3.92
CA GLU A 67 -4.09 -8.99 4.67
C GLU A 67 -4.99 -7.75 4.68
N ILE A 68 -5.64 -7.47 3.54
CA ILE A 68 -6.62 -6.38 3.42
C ILE A 68 -7.82 -6.65 4.33
N ASP A 69 -8.34 -7.88 4.30
CA ASP A 69 -9.45 -8.35 5.13
C ASP A 69 -9.16 -8.17 6.62
N ARG A 70 -8.03 -8.68 7.11
CA ARG A 70 -7.61 -8.48 8.51
C ARG A 70 -7.38 -7.02 8.87
N GLY A 71 -6.93 -6.20 7.92
CA GLY A 71 -6.75 -4.77 8.10
C GLY A 71 -8.09 -4.05 8.31
N ALA A 72 -9.05 -4.33 7.44
CA ALA A 72 -10.41 -3.83 7.50
C ALA A 72 -11.11 -4.28 8.80
N ASP A 73 -11.04 -5.56 9.15
CA ASP A 73 -11.65 -6.13 10.35
C ASP A 73 -11.18 -5.45 11.63
N ARG A 74 -9.86 -5.24 11.75
CA ARG A 74 -9.27 -4.55 12.90
C ARG A 74 -9.71 -3.10 12.97
N CYS A 75 -9.77 -2.42 11.83
CA CYS A 75 -10.22 -1.03 11.76
C CYS A 75 -11.69 -0.90 12.20
N ILE A 76 -12.56 -1.76 11.67
CA ILE A 76 -13.99 -1.80 12.01
C ILE A 76 -14.21 -2.16 13.48
N SER A 77 -13.50 -3.17 13.97
CA SER A 77 -13.60 -3.59 15.37
C SER A 77 -13.13 -2.51 16.33
N ALA A 78 -12.02 -1.82 16.02
CA ALA A 78 -11.51 -0.72 16.84
C ALA A 78 -12.47 0.47 16.86
N PHE A 79 -13.04 0.84 15.71
CA PHE A 79 -14.05 1.89 15.62
C PHE A 79 -15.29 1.57 16.46
N GLY A 80 -15.81 0.34 16.35
CA GLY A 80 -16.93 -0.11 17.17
C GLY A 80 -16.61 -0.11 18.67
N ALA A 81 -15.39 -0.53 19.04
CA ALA A 81 -14.94 -0.53 20.43
C ALA A 81 -14.78 0.88 21.01
N GLN A 82 -14.40 1.88 20.20
CA GLN A 82 -14.36 3.28 20.64
C GLN A 82 -15.77 3.80 20.97
N LEU A 83 -16.74 3.55 20.10
CA LEU A 83 -18.14 3.97 20.33
C LEU A 83 -18.72 3.29 21.59
N ASP A 84 -18.55 1.98 21.69
CA ASP A 84 -19.01 1.19 22.83
C ASP A 84 -18.29 1.60 24.14
N GLY A 85 -17.02 2.00 24.06
CA GLY A 85 -16.27 2.54 25.19
C GLY A 85 -16.83 3.89 25.68
N ILE A 86 -17.28 4.76 24.77
CA ILE A 86 -17.93 6.02 25.13
C ILE A 86 -19.27 5.77 25.79
N GLU A 87 -20.09 4.87 25.23
CA GLU A 87 -21.38 4.50 25.84
C GLU A 87 -21.19 3.95 27.25
N ARG A 88 -20.26 3.00 27.43
CA ARG A 88 -19.95 2.38 28.72
C ARG A 88 -19.36 3.33 29.75
N ALA A 89 -18.65 4.38 29.32
CA ALA A 89 -18.10 5.39 30.23
C ALA A 89 -19.20 6.24 30.90
N PHE A 90 -20.39 6.31 30.29
CA PHE A 90 -21.53 7.09 30.75
C PHE A 90 -22.75 6.20 31.06
N ASP A 91 -22.52 4.92 31.37
CA ASP A 91 -23.55 4.02 31.91
C ASP A 91 -23.84 4.33 33.39
N HIS A 92 -24.90 3.72 33.92
CA HIS A 92 -25.36 3.88 35.31
C HIS A 92 -25.73 5.33 35.68
N ASP A 93 -26.42 6.02 34.77
CA ASP A 93 -26.94 7.37 34.98
C ASP A 93 -28.05 7.45 36.04
N ASP A 94 -28.60 6.30 36.45
CA ASP A 94 -29.47 6.13 37.61
C ASP A 94 -28.73 6.31 38.95
N ILE A 95 -27.41 6.06 38.97
CA ILE A 95 -26.55 6.20 40.15
C ILE A 95 -25.79 7.53 40.13
N LEU A 96 -25.20 7.89 38.99
CA LEU A 96 -24.47 9.15 38.80
C LEU A 96 -25.08 9.91 37.62
N PRO A 97 -25.98 10.88 37.88
CA PRO A 97 -26.66 11.61 36.81
C PRO A 97 -25.68 12.31 35.87
N LEU A 98 -25.89 12.13 34.58
CA LEU A 98 -25.08 12.76 33.54
C LEU A 98 -25.36 14.25 33.43
N SER A 99 -24.32 15.03 33.17
CA SER A 99 -24.46 16.38 32.65
C SER A 99 -25.06 16.39 31.24
N LYS A 100 -25.45 17.58 30.77
CA LYS A 100 -25.95 17.76 29.40
C LYS A 100 -24.92 17.38 28.35
N GLU A 101 -23.64 17.67 28.61
CA GLU A 101 -22.54 17.37 27.70
C GLU A 101 -22.27 15.86 27.62
N GLU A 102 -22.28 15.17 28.77
CA GLU A 102 -22.11 13.72 28.84
C GLU A 102 -23.28 12.98 28.19
N THR A 103 -24.51 13.46 28.42
CA THR A 103 -25.72 12.94 27.75
C THR A 103 -25.61 13.08 26.23
N ALA A 104 -25.21 14.26 25.74
CA ALA A 104 -25.04 14.50 24.31
C ALA A 104 -23.94 13.62 23.70
N ARG A 105 -22.82 13.46 24.40
CA ARG A 105 -21.70 12.61 23.94
C ARG A 105 -22.09 11.13 23.86
N ARG A 106 -22.82 10.62 24.86
CA ARG A 106 -23.37 9.24 24.85
C ARG A 106 -24.36 9.06 23.70
N ALA A 107 -25.26 10.02 23.50
CA ALA A 107 -26.24 9.98 22.41
C ALA A 107 -25.59 10.01 21.02
N ASP A 108 -24.55 10.83 20.83
CA ASP A 108 -23.79 10.86 19.58
C ASP A 108 -23.12 9.51 19.29
N ALA A 109 -22.51 8.87 20.30
CA ALA A 109 -21.88 7.56 20.15
C ALA A 109 -22.90 6.47 19.81
N ALA A 110 -24.04 6.45 20.51
CA ALA A 110 -25.13 5.53 20.26
C ALA A 110 -25.72 5.70 18.85
N LEU A 111 -25.92 6.96 18.39
CA LEU A 111 -26.39 7.26 17.04
C LEU A 111 -25.44 6.74 15.97
N VAL A 112 -24.14 7.04 16.09
CA VAL A 112 -23.15 6.58 15.11
C VAL A 112 -23.11 5.05 15.09
N ARG A 113 -23.16 4.40 16.26
CA ARG A 113 -23.17 2.94 16.36
C ARG A 113 -24.44 2.33 15.76
N SER A 114 -25.62 2.86 16.05
CA SER A 114 -26.88 2.31 15.55
C SER A 114 -26.99 2.42 14.04
N GLU A 115 -26.52 3.52 13.45
CA GLU A 115 -26.58 3.74 12.00
C GLU A 115 -25.49 2.97 11.25
N VAL A 116 -24.25 3.03 11.74
CA VAL A 116 -23.08 2.49 11.02
C VAL A 116 -22.87 1.02 11.31
N LEU A 117 -23.21 0.55 12.52
CA LEU A 117 -23.01 -0.84 12.96
C LEU A 117 -24.34 -1.53 13.29
N SER A 118 -25.44 -1.14 12.62
CA SER A 118 -26.80 -1.68 12.81
C SER A 118 -26.89 -3.21 12.80
N SER A 119 -26.05 -3.88 12.01
CA SER A 119 -25.99 -5.35 11.91
C SER A 119 -24.87 -5.98 12.74
N GLY A 120 -24.21 -5.20 13.60
CA GLY A 120 -23.00 -5.59 14.32
C GLY A 120 -21.80 -5.84 13.39
N THR A 121 -20.74 -6.44 13.94
CA THR A 121 -19.51 -6.80 13.20
C THR A 121 -19.49 -8.25 12.71
N GLY A 122 -20.61 -8.97 12.83
CA GLY A 122 -20.71 -10.38 12.42
C GLY A 122 -20.51 -10.62 10.92
N PHE A 123 -20.61 -9.56 10.11
CA PHE A 123 -20.42 -9.64 8.66
C PHE A 123 -18.98 -9.99 8.24
N VAL A 124 -18.01 -9.85 9.16
CA VAL A 124 -16.60 -10.26 8.97
C VAL A 124 -16.46 -11.76 8.66
N LYS A 125 -17.48 -12.58 8.96
CA LYS A 125 -17.51 -14.01 8.64
C LYS A 125 -18.09 -14.33 7.25
N LEU A 126 -18.54 -13.32 6.50
CA LEU A 126 -19.13 -13.52 5.18
C LEU A 126 -18.04 -13.74 4.12
N VAL A 127 -18.45 -14.18 2.93
CA VAL A 127 -17.56 -14.18 1.76
C VAL A 127 -17.20 -12.75 1.37
N TYR A 128 -15.99 -12.54 0.84
CA TYR A 128 -15.41 -11.21 0.64
C TYR A 128 -16.32 -10.22 -0.14
N SER A 129 -17.02 -10.67 -1.17
CA SER A 129 -17.96 -9.82 -1.91
C SER A 129 -19.11 -9.28 -1.04
N GLN A 130 -19.63 -10.10 -0.13
CA GLN A 130 -20.68 -9.71 0.81
C GLN A 130 -20.13 -8.83 1.93
N GLN A 131 -18.89 -9.07 2.37
CA GLN A 131 -18.21 -8.17 3.30
C GLN A 131 -18.08 -6.77 2.71
N TRP A 132 -17.64 -6.66 1.46
CA TRP A 132 -17.50 -5.37 0.78
C TRP A 132 -18.83 -4.62 0.65
N VAL A 133 -19.93 -5.31 0.34
CA VAL A 133 -21.27 -4.69 0.29
C VAL A 133 -21.63 -4.10 1.65
N ARG A 134 -21.32 -4.81 2.75
CA ARG A 134 -21.57 -4.32 4.11
C ARG A 134 -20.68 -3.14 4.47
N MET A 135 -19.38 -3.22 4.20
CA MET A 135 -18.46 -2.10 4.39
C MET A 135 -18.88 -0.85 3.61
N SER A 136 -19.32 -1.03 2.37
CA SER A 136 -19.82 0.08 1.53
C SER A 136 -21.09 0.71 2.10
N ALA A 137 -22.00 -0.10 2.65
CA ALA A 137 -23.18 0.40 3.35
C ALA A 137 -22.81 1.17 4.63
N MET A 138 -21.81 0.70 5.39
CA MET A 138 -21.31 1.41 6.57
C MET A 138 -20.73 2.78 6.20
N VAL A 139 -19.86 2.83 5.17
CA VAL A 139 -19.27 4.08 4.69
C VAL A 139 -20.37 5.03 4.19
N LYS A 140 -21.37 4.52 3.48
CA LYS A 140 -22.51 5.32 3.04
C LYS A 140 -23.35 5.86 4.21
N ALA A 141 -23.51 5.09 5.29
CA ALA A 141 -24.22 5.56 6.48
C ALA A 141 -23.50 6.74 7.17
N LEU A 142 -22.16 6.78 7.09
CA LEU A 142 -21.35 7.88 7.61
C LEU A 142 -21.55 9.21 6.85
N ASP A 143 -22.09 9.16 5.63
CA ASP A 143 -22.45 10.36 4.86
C ASP A 143 -23.78 10.99 5.32
N GLY A 144 -24.53 10.32 6.21
CA GLY A 144 -25.75 10.86 6.79
C GLY A 144 -25.45 12.15 7.56
N LYS A 145 -26.21 13.23 7.29
CA LYS A 145 -25.96 14.57 7.85
C LYS A 145 -25.82 14.56 9.38
N GLU A 146 -26.71 13.83 10.06
CA GLU A 146 -26.72 13.73 11.53
C GLU A 146 -25.56 12.87 12.06
N VAL A 147 -25.27 11.75 11.39
CA VAL A 147 -24.14 10.85 11.72
C VAL A 147 -22.81 11.57 11.56
N LYS A 148 -22.63 12.30 10.45
CA LYS A 148 -21.42 13.09 10.18
C LYS A 148 -21.19 14.15 11.27
N ALA A 149 -22.24 14.87 11.66
CA ALA A 149 -22.15 15.87 12.71
C ALA A 149 -21.82 15.23 14.08
N ALA A 150 -22.36 14.05 14.38
CA ALA A 150 -22.02 13.30 15.59
C ALA A 150 -20.55 12.82 15.56
N VAL A 151 -20.08 12.28 14.44
CA VAL A 151 -18.66 11.90 14.25
C VAL A 151 -17.72 13.08 14.51
N GLU A 152 -18.06 14.26 13.99
CA GLU A 152 -17.27 15.48 14.21
C GLU A 152 -17.23 15.88 15.69
N ARG A 153 -18.38 15.86 16.39
CA ARG A 153 -18.46 16.14 17.84
C ARG A 153 -17.70 15.12 18.69
N LEU A 154 -17.66 13.86 18.26
CA LEU A 154 -16.92 12.80 18.94
C LEU A 154 -15.41 12.86 18.66
N GLY A 155 -14.99 13.58 17.61
CA GLY A 155 -13.59 13.69 17.19
C GLY A 155 -13.09 12.48 16.38
N LEU A 156 -13.98 11.75 15.71
CA LEU A 156 -13.68 10.47 15.04
C LEU A 156 -13.48 10.58 13.52
N ALA A 157 -13.24 11.79 13.01
CA ALA A 157 -13.17 12.05 11.57
C ALA A 157 -12.02 11.28 10.88
N ALA A 158 -10.87 11.14 11.56
CA ALA A 158 -9.72 10.42 11.02
C ALA A 158 -9.98 8.91 10.91
N GLU A 159 -10.71 8.34 11.87
CA GLU A 159 -11.12 6.94 11.88
C GLU A 159 -12.14 6.66 10.77
N VAL A 160 -13.08 7.57 10.55
CA VAL A 160 -14.05 7.48 9.44
C VAL A 160 -13.36 7.55 8.07
N ASP A 161 -12.41 8.47 7.87
CA ASP A 161 -11.60 8.51 6.65
C ASP A 161 -10.85 7.18 6.42
N ARG A 162 -10.27 6.64 7.49
CA ARG A 162 -9.54 5.36 7.43
C ARG A 162 -10.45 4.19 7.05
N LEU A 163 -11.69 4.16 7.57
CA LEU A 163 -12.70 3.15 7.17
C LEU A 163 -13.06 3.27 5.68
N GLY A 164 -13.22 4.51 5.18
CA GLY A 164 -13.44 4.78 3.77
C GLY A 164 -12.32 4.22 2.88
N ARG A 165 -11.06 4.49 3.24
CA ARG A 165 -9.89 3.99 2.50
C ARG A 165 -9.77 2.46 2.53
N TRP A 166 -10.03 1.81 3.66
CA TRP A 166 -10.07 0.34 3.71
C TRP A 166 -11.15 -0.25 2.81
N THR A 167 -12.33 0.36 2.78
CA THR A 167 -13.46 -0.09 1.94
C THR A 167 -13.16 0.06 0.46
N ALA A 168 -12.53 1.17 0.06
CA ALA A 168 -12.08 1.40 -1.31
C ALA A 168 -11.04 0.35 -1.75
N LEU A 169 -10.01 0.11 -0.92
CA LEU A 169 -8.97 -0.88 -1.19
C LEU A 169 -9.55 -2.30 -1.32
N TYR A 170 -10.51 -2.65 -0.46
CA TYR A 170 -11.22 -3.94 -0.49
C TYR A 170 -11.99 -4.11 -1.82
N GLY A 171 -12.72 -3.08 -2.25
CA GLY A 171 -13.47 -3.08 -3.52
C GLY A 171 -12.59 -3.18 -4.75
N GLN A 172 -11.45 -2.46 -4.74
CA GLN A 172 -10.44 -2.53 -5.80
C GLN A 172 -9.88 -3.95 -5.92
N LYS A 173 -9.55 -4.61 -4.80
CA LYS A 173 -9.00 -5.98 -4.82
C LYS A 173 -10.00 -7.03 -5.33
N LEU A 174 -11.29 -6.81 -5.11
CA LEU A 174 -12.34 -7.69 -5.63
C LEU A 174 -12.73 -7.41 -7.09
N GLY A 175 -12.26 -6.31 -7.68
CA GLY A 175 -12.62 -5.89 -9.04
C GLY A 175 -14.08 -5.43 -9.19
N VAL A 176 -14.75 -5.06 -8.09
CA VAL A 176 -16.19 -4.71 -8.09
C VAL A 176 -16.43 -3.21 -8.35
N THR A 177 -15.47 -2.36 -8.05
CA THR A 177 -15.48 -0.96 -8.47
C THR A 177 -14.92 -0.86 -9.88
N GLU A 178 -15.71 -0.39 -10.86
CA GLU A 178 -15.29 -0.22 -12.25
C GLU A 178 -13.90 0.44 -12.34
N ALA A 179 -12.92 -0.27 -12.88
CA ALA A 179 -11.64 0.30 -13.29
C ALA A 179 -11.83 1.17 -14.55
N LYS A 180 -12.51 2.32 -14.42
CA LYS A 180 -12.49 3.42 -15.41
C LYS A 180 -11.59 4.56 -14.95
N SER A 181 -10.42 4.22 -14.46
CA SER A 181 -9.20 4.99 -14.67
C SER A 181 -8.06 4.00 -14.51
N ALA A 182 -7.11 3.96 -15.45
CA ALA A 182 -5.96 3.08 -15.32
C ALA A 182 -5.34 3.27 -13.92
N ASP A 183 -5.29 2.18 -13.17
CA ASP A 183 -4.96 2.11 -11.74
C ASP A 183 -3.78 3.05 -11.44
N PRO A 184 -3.92 4.02 -10.51
CA PRO A 184 -2.82 4.89 -10.11
C PRO A 184 -1.53 4.12 -9.77
N ALA A 185 -1.64 2.89 -9.24
CA ALA A 185 -0.51 2.01 -9.01
C ALA A 185 0.14 1.50 -10.29
N ILE A 186 -0.66 1.06 -11.28
CA ILE A 186 -0.13 0.66 -12.58
C ILE A 186 0.57 1.85 -13.24
N LYS A 187 -0.06 3.02 -13.27
CA LYS A 187 0.56 4.24 -13.84
C LYS A 187 1.85 4.65 -13.14
N ALA A 188 1.90 4.56 -11.80
CA ALA A 188 3.09 4.90 -11.05
C ALA A 188 4.23 3.91 -11.31
N VAL A 189 3.92 2.61 -11.37
CA VAL A 189 4.90 1.57 -11.73
C VAL A 189 5.38 1.75 -13.17
N GLU A 190 4.50 2.10 -14.10
CA GLU A 190 4.87 2.39 -15.49
C GLU A 190 5.78 3.61 -15.61
N ALA A 191 5.41 4.71 -14.96
CA ALA A 191 6.23 5.92 -14.91
C ALA A 191 7.60 5.67 -14.24
N TRP A 192 7.65 4.77 -13.25
CA TRP A 192 8.91 4.34 -12.64
C TRP A 192 9.79 3.58 -13.65
N HIS A 193 9.22 2.62 -14.38
CA HIS A 193 9.95 1.87 -15.41
C HIS A 193 10.43 2.76 -16.56
N GLU A 194 9.64 3.77 -16.97
CA GLU A 194 10.06 4.77 -17.96
C GLU A 194 11.24 5.62 -17.46
N ALA A 195 11.20 6.06 -16.20
CA ALA A 195 12.29 6.80 -15.57
C ALA A 195 13.57 5.94 -15.48
N TYR A 196 13.45 4.67 -15.11
CA TYR A 196 14.58 3.76 -15.03
C TYR A 196 15.15 3.42 -16.41
N GLY A 197 14.28 3.23 -17.41
CA GLY A 197 14.69 3.07 -18.81
C GLY A 197 15.45 4.30 -19.33
N THR A 198 15.00 5.50 -18.97
CA THR A 198 15.71 6.75 -19.30
C THR A 198 17.09 6.80 -18.64
N LEU A 199 17.19 6.44 -17.35
CA LEU A 199 18.48 6.35 -16.66
C LEU A 199 19.43 5.39 -17.37
N MET A 200 18.94 4.20 -17.74
CA MET A 200 19.75 3.19 -18.45
C MET A 200 20.31 3.73 -19.77
N VAL A 201 19.48 4.43 -20.57
CA VAL A 201 19.93 5.05 -21.82
C VAL A 201 21.00 6.11 -21.55
N GLN A 202 20.81 6.97 -20.55
CA GLN A 202 21.79 8.02 -20.24
C GLN A 202 23.10 7.45 -19.69
N VAL A 203 23.03 6.44 -18.83
CA VAL A 203 24.22 5.76 -18.26
C VAL A 203 25.02 5.07 -19.36
N HIS A 204 24.37 4.38 -20.29
CA HIS A 204 25.07 3.79 -21.42
C HIS A 204 25.62 4.84 -22.38
N ALA A 205 24.88 5.92 -22.66
CA ALA A 205 25.37 6.97 -23.55
C ALA A 205 26.61 7.69 -22.99
N GLU A 206 26.66 7.90 -21.68
CA GLU A 206 27.75 8.65 -21.03
C GLU A 206 28.94 7.77 -20.66
N TYR A 207 28.69 6.52 -20.25
CA TYR A 207 29.71 5.64 -19.68
C TYR A 207 29.91 4.35 -20.50
N ASP A 208 29.80 4.36 -21.85
CA ASP A 208 29.95 3.16 -22.72
C ASP A 208 31.39 2.67 -22.90
N ASP A 209 32.41 3.42 -22.45
CA ASP A 209 33.81 3.02 -22.63
C ASP A 209 34.26 1.98 -21.59
N ASP A 210 34.25 0.70 -21.99
CA ASP A 210 34.66 -0.43 -21.16
C ASP A 210 36.16 -0.44 -20.83
N ARG A 211 36.97 0.42 -21.47
CA ARG A 211 38.40 0.57 -21.16
C ARG A 211 38.67 1.56 -20.03
N ASP A 212 37.68 2.36 -19.64
CA ASP A 212 37.74 3.22 -18.47
C ASP A 212 37.10 2.50 -17.28
N GLU A 213 37.94 2.09 -16.32
CA GLU A 213 37.53 1.41 -15.09
C GLU A 213 36.50 2.22 -14.29
N THR A 214 36.53 3.55 -14.37
CA THR A 214 35.58 4.44 -13.72
C THR A 214 34.22 4.38 -14.42
N HIS A 215 34.20 4.36 -15.75
CA HIS A 215 32.97 4.23 -16.52
C HIS A 215 32.30 2.88 -16.29
N ALA A 216 33.08 1.80 -16.29
CA ALA A 216 32.59 0.46 -15.97
C ALA A 216 31.99 0.40 -14.56
N LEU A 217 32.68 0.96 -13.56
CA LEU A 217 32.21 1.00 -12.17
C LEU A 217 30.95 1.85 -12.01
N LEU A 218 30.87 3.02 -12.65
CA LEU A 218 29.70 3.88 -12.60
C LEU A 218 28.48 3.23 -13.26
N ARG A 219 28.69 2.55 -14.38
CA ARG A 219 27.63 1.79 -15.07
C ARG A 219 27.09 0.67 -14.18
N ASP A 220 27.98 -0.16 -13.62
CA ASP A 220 27.62 -1.24 -12.72
C ASP A 220 26.86 -0.72 -11.49
N ARG A 221 27.39 0.32 -10.83
CA ARG A 221 26.80 0.91 -9.63
C ARG A 221 25.40 1.48 -9.87
N LEU A 222 25.13 2.04 -11.05
CA LEU A 222 23.86 2.69 -11.35
C LEU A 222 22.80 1.71 -11.88
N LEU A 223 23.20 0.60 -12.52
CA LEU A 223 22.27 -0.36 -13.15
C LEU A 223 22.05 -1.64 -12.32
N SER A 224 23.02 -2.06 -11.50
CA SER A 224 22.89 -3.23 -10.61
C SER A 224 21.65 -3.22 -9.69
N PRO A 225 21.15 -2.08 -9.17
CA PRO A 225 19.97 -2.09 -8.30
C PRO A 225 18.73 -2.73 -8.91
N TYR A 226 18.53 -2.60 -10.22
CA TYR A 226 17.42 -3.22 -10.93
C TYR A 226 17.65 -4.70 -11.20
N GLU A 227 18.87 -5.08 -11.57
CA GLU A 227 19.23 -6.48 -11.82
C GLU A 227 19.09 -7.32 -10.56
N ASP A 228 19.58 -6.80 -9.43
CA ASP A 228 19.50 -7.46 -8.15
C ASP A 228 18.04 -7.65 -7.72
N ALA A 229 17.20 -6.62 -7.87
CA ALA A 229 15.77 -6.71 -7.55
C ALA A 229 15.06 -7.74 -8.44
N ALA A 230 15.37 -7.76 -9.74
CA ALA A 230 14.81 -8.73 -10.68
C ALA A 230 15.25 -10.17 -10.39
N GLU A 231 16.49 -10.40 -9.96
CA GLU A 231 16.99 -11.71 -9.54
C GLU A 231 16.38 -12.15 -8.21
N GLU A 232 16.21 -11.24 -7.25
CA GLU A 232 15.54 -11.51 -5.97
C GLU A 232 14.09 -11.97 -6.18
N GLU A 233 13.33 -11.28 -7.04
CA GLU A 233 11.97 -11.70 -7.41
C GLU A 233 11.97 -13.09 -8.07
N ARG A 234 12.93 -13.39 -8.96
CA ARG A 234 13.06 -14.72 -9.56
C ARG A 234 13.31 -15.82 -8.53
N ARG A 235 14.17 -15.56 -7.54
CA ARG A 235 14.44 -16.51 -6.46
C ARG A 235 13.21 -16.72 -5.60
N ALA A 236 12.47 -15.65 -5.28
CA ALA A 236 11.24 -15.72 -4.51
C ALA A 236 10.15 -16.51 -5.25
N GLU A 237 9.98 -16.30 -6.54
CA GLU A 237 9.01 -17.03 -7.37
C GLU A 237 9.34 -18.53 -7.45
N ARG A 238 10.62 -18.87 -7.69
CA ARG A 238 11.10 -20.26 -7.69
C ARG A 238 10.88 -20.94 -6.34
N ALA A 239 11.13 -20.24 -5.25
CA ALA A 239 10.88 -20.74 -3.90
C ALA A 239 9.38 -20.98 -3.64
N ARG A 240 8.51 -20.05 -4.06
CA ARG A 240 7.05 -20.19 -3.97
C ARG A 240 6.57 -21.39 -4.77
N ALA A 241 7.01 -21.55 -6.02
CA ALA A 241 6.64 -22.68 -6.87
C ALA A 241 7.11 -24.03 -6.28
N ALA A 242 8.32 -24.09 -5.73
CA ALA A 242 8.84 -25.28 -5.05
C ALA A 242 8.03 -25.63 -3.79
N SER A 243 7.63 -24.63 -3.00
CA SER A 243 6.80 -24.82 -1.79
C SER A 243 5.37 -25.27 -2.13
N ALA A 244 4.81 -24.79 -3.24
CA ALA A 244 3.48 -25.18 -3.72
C ALA A 244 3.47 -26.63 -4.23
N LYS A 245 4.53 -27.07 -4.91
CA LYS A 245 4.68 -28.48 -5.31
C LYS A 245 4.77 -29.42 -4.11
N LYS A 246 5.53 -29.07 -3.05
CA LYS A 246 5.62 -29.87 -1.82
C LYS A 246 4.29 -29.98 -1.05
N LYS A 247 3.41 -28.98 -1.13
CA LYS A 247 2.07 -29.04 -0.51
C LYS A 247 1.07 -29.91 -1.28
N ASN A 248 1.32 -30.17 -2.57
CA ASN A 248 0.46 -30.97 -3.44
C ASN A 248 0.96 -32.40 -3.66
N GLU A 249 2.05 -32.83 -2.99
CA GLU A 249 2.43 -34.25 -2.97
C GLU A 249 1.44 -35.03 -2.10
N PRO A 250 0.76 -36.06 -2.64
CA PRO A 250 -0.15 -36.88 -1.84
C PRO A 250 0.67 -37.64 -0.80
N VAL A 251 0.33 -37.43 0.48
CA VAL A 251 0.82 -38.26 1.57
C VAL A 251 0.30 -39.68 1.32
N VAL A 252 1.18 -40.56 0.83
CA VAL A 252 0.90 -41.99 0.76
C VAL A 252 0.86 -42.50 2.20
N PRO A 253 -0.28 -42.99 2.71
CA PRO A 253 -0.33 -43.54 4.06
C PRO A 253 0.46 -44.85 4.08
N ILE A 254 1.35 -44.99 5.06
CA ILE A 254 2.00 -46.27 5.43
C ILE A 254 1.12 -46.96 6.46
#